data_AF-A0A1M6VNR8-F1
#
_entry.id   AF-A0A1M6VNR8-F1
#
_cell.length_a   1.000
_cell.length_b   1.000
_cell.length_c   1.000
_cell.angle_alpha   90.00
_cell.angle_beta   90.00
_cell.angle_gamma   90.00
#
_symmetry.space_group_name_H-M   'P 1'
#
loop_
_entity.id
_entity.type
_entity.pdbx_description
1 polymer ?
#
loop_
_entity_poly.entity_id
_entity_poly.type
_entity_poly.pdbx_seq_one_letter_code
_entity_poly.pdbx_strand_id
1 'polypeptide(L)'
;MVETVKKVLKRSTPQKVHSKVSMNRLKILVTTVNRAKADFYMDYIQSFGANMQFVFYGHGTAPREIMTALGLADSERAVIISIIGEDHVPAVLECLEEKFRTIVNGKGIAYTIPMSSVIGKSVFNFLSDNRSQVGRG
;
A
#
# COMPACT_ATOMS: atom_id res chain seq x y z
N MET A 1 64.00 -27.81 5.96
CA MET A 1 63.16 -28.05 7.15
C MET A 1 62.66 -26.71 7.69
N VAL A 2 61.82 -26.02 6.91
CA VAL A 2 61.29 -24.69 7.22
C VAL A 2 59.87 -24.63 6.66
N GLU A 3 58.91 -25.24 7.37
CA GLU A 3 57.49 -25.16 6.96
C GLU A 3 56.47 -25.34 8.10
N THR A 4 56.89 -25.28 9.37
CA THR A 4 56.00 -25.64 10.50
C THR A 4 55.43 -24.45 11.28
N VAL A 5 55.72 -23.19 10.92
CA VAL A 5 55.35 -22.03 11.76
C VAL A 5 54.06 -21.29 11.31
N LYS A 6 53.40 -21.66 10.20
CA LYS A 6 52.16 -20.98 9.74
C LYS A 6 50.84 -21.64 10.19
N LYS A 7 50.79 -22.22 11.40
CA LYS A 7 49.57 -22.87 11.94
C LYS A 7 49.00 -22.23 13.21
N VAL A 8 49.15 -20.93 13.35
CA VAL A 8 48.45 -20.12 14.37
C VAL A 8 48.05 -18.82 13.69
N LEU A 9 46.78 -18.39 13.82
CA LEU A 9 46.15 -17.17 13.25
C LEU A 9 45.35 -17.33 11.93
N LYS A 10 44.37 -18.23 11.92
CA LYS A 10 43.09 -17.92 11.26
C LYS A 10 41.96 -18.06 12.27
N ARG A 11 41.81 -17.05 13.12
CA ARG A 11 40.54 -16.79 13.82
C ARG A 11 39.54 -16.39 12.73
N SER A 12 38.70 -17.34 12.34
CA SER A 12 37.54 -17.10 11.48
C SER A 12 36.62 -16.11 12.20
N THR A 13 36.54 -14.89 11.67
CA THR A 13 35.54 -13.90 12.03
C THR A 13 34.14 -14.51 11.91
N PRO A 14 33.24 -14.35 12.90
CA PRO A 14 31.88 -14.85 12.77
C PRO A 14 31.19 -14.12 11.61
N GLN A 15 30.97 -14.86 10.54
CA GLN A 15 30.28 -14.41 9.35
C GLN A 15 28.81 -14.17 9.72
N LYS A 16 28.41 -12.90 9.84
CA LYS A 16 27.01 -12.52 10.07
C LYS A 16 26.16 -13.10 8.94
N VAL A 17 25.37 -14.12 9.25
CA VAL A 17 24.36 -14.69 8.37
C VAL A 17 23.32 -13.61 8.12
N HIS A 18 23.43 -12.89 7.00
CA HIS A 18 22.33 -12.08 6.51
C HIS A 18 21.22 -13.05 6.08
N SER A 19 20.30 -13.34 7.00
CA SER A 19 19.01 -13.91 6.63
C SER A 19 18.38 -12.94 5.63
N LYS A 20 18.23 -13.37 4.38
CA LYS A 20 17.57 -12.61 3.32
C LYS A 20 16.07 -12.59 3.64
N VAL A 21 15.67 -11.77 4.60
CA VAL A 21 14.26 -11.47 4.86
C VAL A 21 13.79 -10.69 3.64
N SER A 22 13.03 -11.33 2.75
CA SER A 22 12.32 -10.64 1.68
C SER A 22 11.21 -9.81 2.33
N MET A 23 11.56 -8.61 2.76
CA MET A 23 10.61 -7.65 3.32
C MET A 23 9.66 -7.25 2.20
N ASN A 24 8.37 -7.55 2.36
CA ASN A 24 7.35 -7.07 1.44
C ASN A 24 7.40 -5.54 1.43
N ARG A 25 7.74 -4.94 0.27
CA ARG A 25 7.82 -3.49 0.16
C ARG A 25 6.41 -2.91 0.27
N LEU A 26 6.31 -1.70 0.79
CA LEU A 26 5.04 -1.01 0.94
C LEU A 26 4.87 0.02 -0.18
N LYS A 27 3.62 0.20 -0.60
CA LYS A 27 3.20 1.32 -1.45
C LYS A 27 2.05 2.06 -0.78
N ILE A 28 1.98 3.34 -1.09
CA ILE A 28 0.80 4.15 -0.83
C ILE A 28 -0.10 4.01 -2.06
N LEU A 29 -1.31 3.50 -1.87
CA LEU A 29 -2.38 3.51 -2.86
C LEU A 29 -3.23 4.75 -2.63
N VAL A 30 -3.33 5.61 -3.65
CA VAL A 30 -4.22 6.76 -3.64
C VAL A 30 -5.41 6.45 -4.54
N THR A 31 -6.62 6.57 -4.01
CA THR A 31 -7.87 6.29 -4.72
C THR A 31 -8.83 7.46 -4.56
N THR A 32 -9.17 8.12 -5.67
CA THR A 32 -10.13 9.24 -5.69
C THR A 32 -11.44 8.78 -6.29
N VAL A 33 -12.54 8.89 -5.55
CA VAL A 33 -13.87 8.39 -5.93
C VAL A 33 -14.95 9.40 -5.59
N ASN A 34 -16.18 9.14 -6.02
CA ASN A 34 -17.34 9.87 -5.52
C ASN A 34 -17.48 9.68 -4.00
N ARG A 35 -17.74 10.78 -3.26
CA ARG A 35 -17.88 10.76 -1.81
C ARG A 35 -18.91 9.74 -1.32
N ALA A 36 -20.05 9.59 -2.00
CA ALA A 36 -21.10 8.66 -1.63
C ALA A 36 -20.70 7.17 -1.74
N LYS A 37 -19.55 6.88 -2.38
CA LYS A 37 -19.00 5.53 -2.53
C LYS A 37 -17.72 5.30 -1.73
N ALA A 38 -17.27 6.28 -0.94
CA ALA A 38 -16.01 6.20 -0.21
C ALA A 38 -15.94 4.95 0.67
N ASP A 39 -16.97 4.70 1.50
CA ASP A 39 -17.01 3.55 2.41
C ASP A 39 -16.93 2.21 1.67
N PHE A 40 -17.67 2.07 0.56
CA PHE A 40 -17.59 0.88 -0.28
C PHE A 40 -16.17 0.60 -0.79
N TYR A 41 -15.48 1.64 -1.29
CA TYR A 41 -14.12 1.49 -1.78
C TYR A 41 -13.11 1.27 -0.64
N MET A 42 -13.32 1.87 0.53
CA MET A 42 -12.49 1.62 1.71
C MET A 42 -12.59 0.16 2.17
N ASP A 43 -13.80 -0.39 2.27
CA ASP A 43 -14.02 -1.79 2.63
C ASP A 43 -13.43 -2.73 1.58
N TYR A 44 -13.60 -2.37 0.31
CA TYR A 44 -13.05 -3.16 -0.79
C TYR A 44 -11.53 -3.19 -0.78
N ILE A 45 -10.87 -2.04 -0.60
CA ILE A 45 -9.40 -1.95 -0.51
C ILE A 45 -8.89 -2.69 0.74
N GLN A 46 -9.60 -2.60 1.87
CA GLN A 46 -9.27 -3.33 3.09
C GLN A 46 -9.24 -4.85 2.88
N SER A 47 -10.08 -5.39 2.00
CA SER A 47 -10.08 -6.83 1.68
C SER A 47 -8.77 -7.32 1.04
N PHE A 48 -7.92 -6.43 0.52
CA PHE A 48 -6.59 -6.72 -0.01
C PHE A 48 -5.46 -6.59 1.03
N GLY A 49 -5.79 -6.48 2.32
CA GLY A 49 -4.80 -6.38 3.40
C GLY A 49 -4.30 -4.95 3.66
N ALA A 50 -5.03 -3.93 3.20
CA ALA A 50 -4.71 -2.54 3.53
C ALA A 50 -5.02 -2.24 5.01
N ASN A 51 -4.00 -2.29 5.86
CA ASN A 51 -4.14 -2.19 7.32
C ASN A 51 -4.31 -0.75 7.83
N MET A 52 -4.10 0.26 6.98
CA MET A 52 -4.25 1.67 7.33
C MET A 52 -4.80 2.44 6.14
N GLN A 53 -5.84 3.22 6.40
CA GLN A 53 -6.51 4.06 5.40
C GLN A 53 -6.86 5.42 5.99
N PHE A 54 -6.73 6.47 5.19
CA PHE A 54 -7.16 7.83 5.51
C PHE A 54 -8.10 8.31 4.41
N VAL A 55 -9.19 8.99 4.79
CA VAL A 55 -10.12 9.57 3.82
C VAL A 55 -10.16 11.09 3.97
N PHE A 56 -10.01 11.78 2.86
CA PHE A 56 -10.12 13.22 2.76
C PHE A 56 -11.31 13.56 1.87
N TYR A 57 -12.26 14.34 2.40
CA TYR A 57 -13.40 14.82 1.64
C TYR A 57 -13.09 16.16 0.99
N GLY A 58 -13.54 16.32 -0.24
CA GLY A 58 -13.32 17.53 -1.02
C GLY A 58 -14.29 17.67 -2.18
N HIS A 59 -14.02 18.65 -3.03
CA HIS A 59 -14.78 18.91 -4.24
C HIS A 59 -13.93 18.56 -5.46
N GLY A 60 -14.56 17.95 -6.45
CA GLY A 60 -14.00 17.63 -7.75
C GLY A 60 -13.84 18.87 -8.62
N THR A 61 -13.09 18.69 -9.69
CA THR A 61 -12.64 19.77 -10.58
C THR A 61 -13.53 19.99 -11.80
N ALA A 62 -14.66 19.27 -11.90
CA ALA A 62 -15.58 19.43 -13.02
C ALA A 62 -16.19 20.85 -13.03
N PRO A 63 -16.26 21.54 -14.19
CA PRO A 63 -16.81 22.89 -14.28
C PRO A 63 -18.23 22.94 -13.73
N ARG A 64 -18.46 23.82 -12.74
CA ARG A 64 -19.73 23.94 -12.00
C ARG A 64 -20.91 24.38 -12.89
N GLU A 65 -20.64 25.06 -14.00
CA GLU A 65 -21.65 25.72 -14.85
C GLU A 65 -22.57 24.72 -15.57
N ILE A 66 -22.04 23.59 -16.05
CA ILE A 66 -22.85 22.55 -16.73
C ILE A 66 -23.57 21.65 -15.70
N MET A 67 -22.95 21.39 -14.54
CA MET A 67 -23.54 20.58 -13.46
C MET A 67 -24.74 21.24 -12.78
N THR A 68 -24.64 22.53 -12.49
CA THR A 68 -25.69 23.29 -11.79
C THR A 68 -26.92 23.44 -12.67
N ALA A 69 -26.74 23.66 -13.98
CA ALA A 69 -27.83 23.74 -14.95
C ALA A 69 -28.60 22.41 -15.11
N LEU A 70 -27.96 21.26 -14.86
CA LEU A 70 -28.56 19.93 -14.94
C LEU A 70 -29.04 19.39 -13.58
N GLY A 71 -28.90 20.14 -12.48
CA GLY A 71 -29.23 19.67 -11.13
C GLY A 71 -28.31 18.54 -10.61
N LEU A 72 -27.20 18.29 -11.30
CA LEU A 72 -26.23 17.24 -10.97
C LEU A 72 -25.18 17.83 -10.04
N ALA A 73 -25.51 18.01 -8.76
CA ALA A 73 -24.61 18.56 -7.73
C ALA A 73 -23.48 17.60 -7.31
N ASP A 74 -23.09 16.65 -8.16
CA ASP A 74 -22.20 15.53 -7.80
C ASP A 74 -20.72 15.91 -7.99
N SER A 75 -20.35 17.04 -7.38
CA SER A 75 -18.96 17.48 -7.30
C SER A 75 -18.26 16.94 -6.06
N GLU A 76 -18.93 16.24 -5.16
CA GLU A 76 -18.27 15.74 -3.94
C GLU A 76 -17.35 14.55 -4.25
N ARG A 77 -16.11 14.64 -3.77
CA ARG A 77 -15.08 13.63 -3.95
C ARG A 77 -14.50 13.20 -2.61
N ALA A 78 -14.07 11.96 -2.57
CA ALA A 78 -13.27 11.43 -1.48
C ALA A 78 -11.93 10.95 -2.04
N VAL A 79 -10.84 11.32 -1.38
CA VAL A 79 -9.49 10.80 -1.64
C VAL A 79 -9.17 9.84 -0.51
N ILE A 80 -9.01 8.57 -0.85
CA ILE A 80 -8.63 7.49 0.06
C ILE A 80 -7.13 7.26 -0.12
N ILE A 81 -6.38 7.36 0.96
CA ILE A 81 -4.95 7.03 1.02
C ILE A 81 -4.80 5.76 1.84
N SER A 82 -4.35 4.69 1.21
CA SER A 82 -4.20 3.37 1.83
C SER A 82 -2.75 2.91 1.76
N ILE A 83 -2.27 2.23 2.80
CA ILE A 83 -0.95 1.58 2.79
C ILE A 83 -1.16 0.10 2.46
N ILE A 84 -0.47 -0.39 1.44
CA ILE A 84 -0.62 -1.75 0.93
C ILE A 84 0.75 -2.40 0.63
N GLY A 85 0.83 -3.71 0.79
CA GLY A 85 1.96 -4.51 0.30
C GLY A 85 2.10 -4.44 -1.22
N GLU A 86 3.32 -4.39 -1.72
CA GLU A 86 3.60 -4.27 -3.16
C GLU A 86 3.10 -5.47 -3.96
N ASP A 87 3.09 -6.65 -3.34
CA ASP A 87 2.54 -7.90 -3.90
C ASP A 87 1.04 -7.83 -4.20
N HIS A 88 0.26 -7.07 -3.43
CA HIS A 88 -1.18 -6.91 -3.64
C HIS A 88 -1.54 -5.83 -4.66
N VAL A 89 -0.58 -4.99 -5.08
CA VAL A 89 -0.82 -3.84 -5.96
C VAL A 89 -1.41 -4.21 -7.32
N PRO A 90 -0.92 -5.25 -8.04
CA PRO A 90 -1.51 -5.62 -9.33
C PRO A 90 -2.99 -6.01 -9.19
N ALA A 91 -3.30 -6.84 -8.19
CA ALA A 91 -4.65 -7.33 -7.95
C ALA A 91 -5.62 -6.20 -7.57
N VAL A 92 -5.22 -5.32 -6.63
CA VAL A 92 -6.11 -4.23 -6.19
C VAL A 92 -6.39 -3.24 -7.32
N LEU A 93 -5.40 -2.92 -8.16
CA LEU A 93 -5.59 -1.97 -9.27
C LEU A 93 -6.49 -2.55 -10.37
N GLU A 94 -6.31 -3.80 -10.75
CA GLU A 94 -7.17 -4.50 -11.72
C GLU A 94 -8.62 -4.56 -11.22
N CYS A 95 -8.80 -4.95 -9.95
CA CYS A 95 -10.11 -4.99 -9.32
C CYS A 95 -10.76 -3.60 -9.18
N LEU A 96 -10.00 -2.55 -8.86
CA LEU A 96 -10.51 -1.18 -8.81
C LEU A 96 -10.93 -0.69 -10.21
N GLU A 97 -10.15 -1.00 -11.24
CA GLU A 97 -10.50 -0.69 -12.63
C GLU A 97 -11.84 -1.32 -13.02
N GLU A 98 -12.05 -2.59 -12.67
CA GLU A 98 -13.33 -3.27 -12.87
C GLU A 98 -14.48 -2.50 -12.18
N LYS A 99 -14.32 -2.17 -10.88
CA LYS A 99 -15.36 -1.45 -10.12
C LYS A 99 -15.64 -0.06 -10.66
N PHE A 100 -14.61 0.66 -11.14
CA PHE A 100 -14.78 1.96 -11.78
C PHE A 100 -15.63 1.88 -13.06
N ARG A 101 -15.61 0.74 -13.76
CA ARG A 101 -16.42 0.51 -14.98
C ARG A 101 -17.83 0.01 -14.67
N THR A 102 -17.99 -0.86 -13.66
CA THR A 102 -19.26 -1.55 -13.40
C THR A 102 -20.21 -0.77 -12.49
N ILE A 103 -19.70 0.10 -11.61
CA ILE A 103 -20.53 0.83 -10.64
C ILE A 103 -21.05 2.13 -11.27
N VAL A 104 -22.36 2.35 -11.18
CA VAL A 104 -22.99 3.62 -11.56
C VAL A 104 -22.41 4.76 -10.73
N ASN A 105 -21.92 5.81 -11.41
CA ASN A 105 -21.15 6.90 -10.81
C ASN A 105 -19.92 6.43 -10.00
N GLY A 106 -19.40 5.24 -10.31
CA GLY A 106 -18.26 4.63 -9.64
C GLY A 106 -16.90 5.06 -10.21
N LYS A 107 -16.87 5.89 -11.26
CA LYS A 107 -15.62 6.34 -11.88
C LYS A 107 -14.73 7.04 -10.87
N GLY A 108 -13.47 6.61 -10.84
CA GLY A 108 -12.43 7.16 -9.99
C GLY A 108 -11.07 7.14 -10.66
N ILE A 109 -10.06 7.50 -9.89
CA ILE A 109 -8.65 7.43 -10.28
C ILE A 109 -7.94 6.65 -9.17
N ALA A 110 -7.10 5.69 -9.54
CA ALA A 110 -6.26 4.96 -8.60
C ALA A 110 -4.82 4.93 -9.11
N TYR A 111 -3.86 5.18 -8.23
CA TYR A 111 -2.44 5.09 -8.53
C TYR A 111 -1.63 4.82 -7.27
N THR A 112 -0.38 4.38 -7.43
CA THR A 112 0.50 4.06 -6.30
C THR A 112 1.75 4.92 -6.25
N ILE A 113 2.22 5.21 -5.04
CA ILE A 113 3.50 5.86 -4.75
C ILE A 113 4.37 4.89 -3.96
N PRO A 114 5.62 4.60 -4.39
CA PRO A 114 6.50 3.70 -3.66
C PRO A 114 6.95 4.32 -2.33
N MET A 115 6.92 3.53 -1.24
CA MET A 115 7.49 3.95 0.04
C MET A 115 8.97 3.57 0.10
N SER A 116 9.84 4.56 0.27
CA SER A 116 11.29 4.33 0.35
C SER A 116 11.74 3.81 1.71
N SER A 117 11.06 4.21 2.80
CA SER A 117 11.42 3.83 4.16
C SER A 117 10.23 3.96 5.12
N VAL A 118 10.29 3.20 6.22
CA VAL A 118 9.37 3.28 7.36
C VAL A 118 10.19 3.16 8.64
N ILE A 119 9.97 4.04 9.61
CA ILE A 119 10.64 3.99 10.91
C ILE A 119 9.78 3.15 11.87
N GLY A 120 10.41 2.18 12.54
CA GLY A 120 9.77 1.32 13.53
C GLY A 120 9.37 -0.06 12.98
N LYS A 121 9.97 -1.12 13.54
CA LYS A 121 9.74 -2.50 13.12
C LYS A 121 8.30 -2.96 13.37
N SER A 122 7.71 -2.57 14.50
CA SER A 122 6.31 -2.91 14.82
C SER A 122 5.33 -2.29 13.83
N VAL A 123 5.50 -1.00 13.52
CA VAL A 123 4.69 -0.27 12.53
C VAL A 123 4.85 -0.90 11.15
N PHE A 124 6.10 -1.16 10.72
CA PHE A 124 6.34 -1.83 9.45
C PHE A 124 5.64 -3.21 9.37
N ASN A 125 5.77 -4.04 10.42
CA ASN A 125 5.15 -5.36 10.46
C ASN A 125 3.63 -5.28 10.41
N PHE A 126 3.04 -4.31 11.10
CA PHE A 126 1.60 -4.03 11.04
C PHE A 126 1.18 -3.61 9.62
N LEU A 127 1.89 -2.66 9.01
CA LEU A 127 1.52 -2.14 7.67
C LEU A 127 1.76 -3.15 6.54
N SER A 128 2.73 -4.06 6.68
CA SER A 128 3.05 -5.09 5.68
C SER A 128 2.24 -6.37 5.80
N ASP A 129 1.24 -6.40 6.70
CA ASP A 129 0.42 -7.57 7.05
C ASP A 129 1.25 -8.85 7.27
N ASN A 130 2.47 -8.70 7.79
CA ASN A 130 3.44 -9.79 8.00
C ASN A 130 3.12 -10.64 9.25
N ARG A 131 1.84 -10.96 9.48
CA ARG A 131 1.40 -11.75 10.66
C ARG A 131 2.00 -13.16 10.71
N SER A 132 2.54 -13.66 9.60
CA SER A 132 3.15 -14.99 9.48
C SER A 132 4.60 -15.07 10.02
N GLN A 133 5.27 -13.95 10.31
CA GLN A 133 6.68 -13.92 10.72
C GLN A 133 6.88 -13.74 12.24
N VAL A 134 5.81 -13.54 13.01
CA VAL A 134 5.90 -13.51 14.48
C VAL A 134 5.78 -14.93 14.99
N GLY A 135 6.93 -15.60 15.10
CA GLY A 135 7.03 -16.89 15.76
C GLY A 135 6.37 -16.86 17.13
N ARG A 136 5.47 -17.83 17.36
CA ARG A 136 5.03 -18.21 18.70
C ARG A 136 6.28 -18.66 19.45
N GLY A 137 6.77 -17.81 20.35
CA GLY A 137 7.68 -18.21 21.42
C GLY A 137 6.98 -19.11 22.41
#